data_AF-A0A8J2TLI5-F1
#
_entry.id   AF-A0A8J2TLI5-F1
#
_cell.length_a   1.000
_cell.length_b   1.000
_cell.length_c   1.000
_cell.angle_alpha   90.00
_cell.angle_beta   90.00
_cell.angle_gamma   90.00
#
_symmetry.space_group_name_H-M   'P 1'
#
loop_
_entity.id
_entity.type
_entity.pdbx_description
1 polymer ?
#
loop_
_entity_poly.entity_id
_entity_poly.type
_entity_poly.pdbx_seq_one_letter_code
_entity_poly.pdbx_strand_id
1 'polypeptide(L)'
;MPTKEWLEQHTKIQAYLNADLSAKLTAWMKEKNITQLSSAVVVILEHYLNDRPPSEISSQVLFDEVETLKKEVALIKASLVEAGAKSLAPKMTSEVVIFPTERMNIQYTEKEAQDGLTKSELCDRLNLTIYQVDKAAKEQGIAINDYLLKITGWKVGEGKRPKYYPTKD
;
A
#
# COMPACT_ATOMS: atom_id res chain seq x y z
N MET A 1 24.89 -11.32 -44.23
CA MET A 1 25.07 -10.06 -43.48
C MET A 1 25.45 -8.97 -44.46
N PRO A 2 24.92 -7.73 -44.34
CA PRO A 2 25.33 -6.62 -45.19
C PRO A 2 26.81 -6.29 -44.91
N THR A 3 27.63 -6.19 -45.96
CA THR A 3 29.06 -5.83 -45.86
C THR A 3 29.24 -4.31 -45.80
N LYS A 4 30.40 -3.84 -45.33
CA LYS A 4 30.73 -2.39 -45.31
C LYS A 4 30.59 -1.74 -46.69
N GLU A 5 30.98 -2.45 -47.74
CA GLU A 5 30.84 -2.02 -49.14
C GLU A 5 29.36 -1.84 -49.56
N TRP A 6 28.45 -2.64 -49.02
CA TRP A 6 27.01 -2.52 -49.30
C TRP A 6 26.42 -1.23 -48.70
N LEU A 7 26.86 -0.86 -47.49
CA LEU A 7 26.42 0.36 -46.79
C LEU A 7 26.92 1.64 -47.48
N GLU A 8 28.12 1.62 -48.04
CA GLU A 8 28.67 2.75 -48.81
C GLU A 8 27.91 2.98 -50.13
N GLN A 9 27.41 1.89 -50.74
CA GLN A 9 26.65 1.94 -52.00
C GLN A 9 25.16 2.26 -51.82
N HIS A 10 24.58 2.04 -50.63
CA HIS A 10 23.16 2.21 -50.33
C HIS A 10 22.90 3.25 -49.23
N THR A 11 23.52 4.43 -49.35
CA THR A 11 23.41 5.55 -48.39
C THR A 11 22.06 6.27 -48.40
N LYS A 12 21.15 5.93 -49.32
CA LYS A 12 19.82 6.54 -49.43
C LYS A 12 18.75 5.56 -48.98
N ILE A 13 18.21 5.81 -47.79
CA ILE A 13 17.07 5.07 -47.25
C ILE A 13 15.79 5.83 -47.61
N GLN A 14 14.86 5.15 -48.28
CA GLN A 14 13.50 5.66 -48.47
C GLN A 14 12.59 5.01 -47.43
N ALA A 15 11.87 5.84 -46.69
CA ALA A 15 10.90 5.40 -45.70
C ALA A 15 9.58 6.11 -45.92
N TYR A 16 8.48 5.37 -45.77
CA TYR A 16 7.15 5.93 -45.83
C TYR A 16 6.74 6.37 -44.41
N LEU A 17 6.45 7.67 -44.26
CA LEU A 17 5.82 8.20 -43.06
C LEU A 17 4.33 8.40 -43.35
N ASN A 18 3.49 8.04 -42.39
CA ASN A 18 2.07 8.37 -42.48
C ASN A 18 1.86 9.89 -42.32
N ALA A 19 0.70 10.40 -42.76
CA ALA A 19 0.42 11.83 -42.76
C ALA A 19 0.47 12.44 -41.35
N ASP A 20 -0.04 11.75 -40.34
CA ASP A 20 -0.05 12.21 -38.94
C ASP A 20 1.37 12.35 -38.36
N LEU A 21 2.24 11.35 -38.55
CA LEU A 21 3.64 11.44 -38.09
C LEU A 21 4.40 12.53 -38.85
N SER A 22 4.10 12.73 -40.15
CA SER A 22 4.75 13.78 -40.94
C SER A 22 4.41 15.18 -40.43
N ALA A 23 3.15 15.39 -40.01
CA ALA A 23 2.69 16.63 -39.42
C ALA A 23 3.37 16.89 -38.06
N LYS A 24 3.44 15.87 -37.21
CA LYS A 24 4.12 15.94 -35.90
C LYS A 24 5.61 16.24 -36.05
N LEU A 25 6.28 15.57 -36.98
CA LEU A 25 7.70 15.81 -37.27
C LEU A 25 7.92 17.24 -37.75
N THR A 26 7.05 17.75 -38.64
CA THR A 26 7.15 19.12 -39.16
C THR A 26 6.94 20.17 -38.06
N ALA A 27 6.01 19.92 -37.13
CA ALA A 27 5.80 20.80 -35.97
C ALA A 27 7.04 20.83 -35.06
N TRP A 28 7.60 19.66 -34.76
CA TRP A 28 8.82 19.53 -33.96
C TRP A 28 10.05 20.18 -34.64
N MET A 29 10.17 20.05 -35.96
CA MET A 29 11.22 20.70 -36.75
C MET A 29 11.18 22.23 -36.63
N LYS A 30 9.97 22.83 -36.64
CA LYS A 30 9.81 24.28 -36.44
C LYS A 30 10.28 24.72 -35.06
N GLU A 31 9.97 23.95 -34.03
CA GLU A 31 10.38 24.23 -32.65
C GLU A 31 11.91 24.16 -32.48
N LYS A 32 12.57 23.25 -33.22
CA LYS A 32 14.02 23.02 -33.14
C LYS A 32 14.84 23.80 -34.19
N ASN A 33 14.21 24.68 -34.98
CA ASN A 33 14.84 25.40 -36.10
C ASN A 33 15.52 24.49 -37.15
N ILE A 34 14.95 23.31 -37.42
CA ILE A 34 15.45 22.35 -38.41
C ILE A 34 14.70 22.53 -39.73
N THR A 35 15.42 22.72 -40.83
CA THR A 35 14.84 23.02 -42.15
C THR A 35 14.69 21.79 -43.06
N GLN A 36 15.44 20.72 -42.80
CA GLN A 36 15.47 19.52 -43.64
C GLN A 36 14.96 18.29 -42.89
N LEU A 37 14.05 17.54 -43.52
CA LEU A 37 13.43 16.36 -42.91
C LEU A 37 14.44 15.23 -42.69
N SER A 38 15.41 15.05 -43.59
CA SER A 38 16.52 14.11 -43.43
C SER A 38 17.35 14.43 -42.19
N SER A 39 17.70 15.70 -41.97
CA SER A 39 18.44 16.15 -40.80
C SER A 39 17.64 15.92 -39.51
N ALA A 40 16.34 16.19 -39.53
CA ALA A 40 15.47 15.92 -38.38
C ALA A 40 15.45 14.44 -37.99
N VAL A 41 15.34 13.54 -38.98
CA VAL A 41 15.36 12.09 -38.76
C VAL A 41 16.73 11.63 -38.24
N VAL A 42 17.83 12.16 -38.79
CA VAL A 42 19.18 11.85 -38.30
C VAL A 42 19.35 12.25 -36.84
N VAL A 43 18.92 13.45 -36.45
CA VAL A 43 19.00 13.91 -35.05
C VAL A 43 18.22 13.00 -34.10
N ILE A 44 17.03 12.55 -34.51
CA ILE A 44 16.22 11.61 -33.72
C ILE A 44 16.93 10.26 -33.60
N LEU A 45 17.48 9.74 -34.70
CA LEU A 45 18.20 8.47 -34.71
C LEU A 45 19.49 8.54 -33.89
N GLU A 46 20.26 9.60 -34.01
CA GLU A 46 21.46 9.84 -33.21
C GLU A 46 21.12 9.92 -31.72
N HIS A 47 20.06 10.65 -31.36
CA HIS A 47 19.61 10.70 -29.97
C HIS A 47 19.22 9.31 -29.44
N TYR A 48 18.48 8.54 -30.23
CA TYR A 48 18.08 7.18 -29.86
C TYR A 48 19.28 6.24 -29.73
N LEU A 49 20.23 6.31 -30.67
CA LEU A 49 21.42 5.44 -30.69
C LEU A 49 22.46 5.85 -29.64
N ASN A 50 22.55 7.13 -29.27
CA ASN A 50 23.47 7.59 -28.23
C ASN A 50 22.92 7.32 -26.83
N ASP A 51 21.62 7.47 -26.61
CA ASP A 51 20.99 7.20 -25.31
C ASP A 51 20.76 5.70 -25.07
N ARG A 52 20.62 4.92 -26.14
CA ARG A 52 20.47 3.47 -26.13
C ARG A 52 21.23 2.88 -27.31
N PRO A 53 22.56 2.71 -27.20
CA PRO A 53 23.27 1.96 -28.23
C PRO A 53 22.57 0.62 -28.40
N PRO A 54 22.39 0.11 -29.64
CA PRO A 54 21.86 -1.21 -29.86
C PRO A 54 22.91 -2.19 -29.34
N SER A 55 22.86 -2.47 -28.04
CA SER A 55 23.60 -3.55 -27.44
C SER A 55 23.07 -4.82 -28.07
N GLU A 56 23.96 -5.64 -28.63
CA GLU A 56 23.68 -7.06 -28.72
C GLU A 56 23.34 -7.50 -27.30
N ILE A 57 22.05 -7.66 -27.04
CA ILE A 57 21.56 -8.01 -25.72
C ILE A 57 21.98 -9.45 -25.48
N SER A 58 23.16 -9.63 -24.90
CA SER A 58 23.59 -10.93 -24.39
C SER A 58 22.58 -11.33 -23.31
N SER A 59 22.07 -12.56 -23.40
CA SER A 59 21.14 -13.14 -22.43
C SER A 59 21.60 -12.99 -20.98
N GLN A 60 22.92 -12.90 -20.73
CA GLN A 60 23.51 -12.60 -19.42
C GLN A 60 23.12 -11.22 -18.90
N VAL A 61 23.17 -10.18 -19.74
CA VAL A 61 22.88 -8.80 -19.35
C VAL A 61 21.40 -8.63 -19.01
N LEU A 62 20.49 -9.30 -19.74
CA LEU A 62 19.07 -9.36 -19.36
C LEU A 62 18.87 -10.09 -18.04
N PHE A 63 19.64 -11.15 -17.79
CA PHE A 63 19.54 -11.88 -16.54
C PHE A 63 19.97 -11.01 -15.36
N ASP A 64 21.08 -10.29 -15.51
CA ASP A 64 21.61 -9.37 -14.51
C ASP A 64 20.68 -8.16 -14.28
N GLU A 65 20.09 -7.60 -15.35
CA GLU A 65 19.08 -6.54 -15.24
C GLU A 65 17.81 -7.05 -14.55
N VAL A 66 17.32 -8.25 -14.88
CA VAL A 66 16.16 -8.85 -14.22
C VAL A 66 16.46 -9.16 -12.76
N GLU A 67 17.67 -9.60 -12.42
CA GLU A 67 18.06 -9.85 -11.04
C GLU A 67 18.18 -8.54 -10.24
N THR A 68 18.69 -7.49 -10.86
CA THR A 68 18.79 -6.15 -10.27
C THR A 68 17.40 -5.56 -10.05
N LEU A 69 16.52 -5.64 -11.05
CA LEU A 69 15.11 -5.23 -10.94
C LEU A 69 14.38 -6.01 -9.85
N LYS A 70 14.63 -7.32 -9.70
CA LYS A 70 14.04 -8.11 -8.60
C LYS A 70 14.51 -7.61 -7.24
N LYS A 71 15.79 -7.25 -7.09
CA LYS A 71 16.34 -6.69 -5.84
C LYS A 71 15.73 -5.32 -5.53
N GLU A 72 15.61 -4.45 -6.53
CA GLU A 72 14.96 -3.14 -6.39
C GLU A 72 13.48 -3.26 -6.02
N VAL A 73 12.73 -4.16 -6.67
CA VAL A 73 11.33 -4.43 -6.34
C VAL A 73 11.19 -4.98 -4.92
N ALA A 74 12.12 -5.84 -4.48
CA ALA A 74 12.13 -6.34 -3.10
C ALA A 74 12.37 -5.23 -2.08
N LEU A 75 13.31 -4.32 -2.37
CA LEU A 75 13.60 -3.14 -1.54
C LEU A 75 12.40 -2.18 -1.49
N ILE A 76 11.79 -1.89 -2.65
CA ILE A 76 10.58 -1.06 -2.72
C ILE A 76 9.46 -1.69 -1.91
N LYS A 77 9.23 -3.00 -2.04
CA LYS A 77 8.22 -3.73 -1.26
C LYS A 77 8.49 -3.63 0.24
N ALA A 78 9.74 -3.81 0.67
CA ALA A 78 10.12 -3.67 2.07
C ALA A 78 9.86 -2.25 2.59
N SER A 79 10.29 -1.23 1.85
CA SER A 79 10.05 0.18 2.17
C SER A 79 8.56 0.52 2.18
N LEU A 80 7.75 -0.05 1.29
CA LEU A 80 6.29 0.16 1.26
C LEU A 80 5.61 -0.49 2.47
N VAL A 81 6.08 -1.69 2.87
CA VAL A 81 5.61 -2.36 4.09
C VAL A 81 6.01 -1.57 5.32
N GLU A 82 7.23 -1.06 5.38
CA GLU A 82 7.71 -0.22 6.49
C GLU A 82 6.98 1.13 6.55
N ALA A 83 6.78 1.79 5.41
CA ALA A 83 5.99 3.01 5.30
C ALA A 83 4.51 2.76 5.63
N GLY A 84 3.98 1.60 5.22
CA GLY A 84 2.65 1.14 5.62
C GLY A 84 2.55 0.91 7.12
N ALA A 85 3.52 0.23 7.72
CA ALA A 85 3.59 0.02 9.17
C ALA A 85 3.74 1.34 9.94
N LYS A 86 4.55 2.29 9.44
CA LYS A 86 4.73 3.64 9.99
C LYS A 86 3.48 4.53 9.81
N SER A 87 2.76 4.39 8.70
CA SER A 87 1.49 5.08 8.43
C SER A 87 0.33 4.50 9.25
N LEU A 88 0.40 3.21 9.56
CA LEU A 88 -0.48 2.53 10.50
C LEU A 88 -0.04 2.73 11.97
N ALA A 89 1.21 3.13 12.24
CA ALA A 89 1.71 3.39 13.59
C ALA A 89 0.97 4.52 14.33
N PRO A 90 0.52 5.64 13.72
CA PRO A 90 -0.38 6.58 14.40
C PRO A 90 -1.80 6.00 14.62
N LYS A 91 -2.11 4.80 14.12
CA LYS A 91 -3.35 4.04 14.42
C LYS A 91 -3.14 2.79 15.28
N MET A 92 -1.89 2.34 15.48
CA MET A 92 -1.53 1.32 16.46
C MET A 92 -0.80 2.02 17.58
N THR A 93 -1.57 2.49 18.56
CA THR A 93 -1.01 2.84 19.86
C THR A 93 -0.11 1.69 20.31
N SER A 94 1.20 1.95 20.30
CA SER A 94 2.20 1.11 20.95
C SER A 94 2.14 1.30 22.48
N GLU A 95 0.94 1.52 23.01
CA GLU A 95 0.66 1.17 24.38
C GLU A 95 0.66 -0.35 24.38
N VAL A 96 1.55 -0.95 25.15
CA VAL A 96 1.41 -2.35 25.55
C VAL A 96 -0.04 -2.48 26.02
N VAL A 97 -0.89 -3.12 25.21
CA VAL A 97 -2.29 -3.32 25.55
C VAL A 97 -2.30 -4.33 26.68
N ILE A 98 -2.26 -3.83 27.91
CA ILE A 98 -2.43 -4.65 29.10
C ILE A 98 -3.92 -4.97 29.14
N PHE A 99 -4.29 -6.12 28.61
CA PHE A 99 -5.63 -6.65 28.76
C PHE A 99 -5.85 -6.94 30.25
N PRO A 100 -6.89 -6.37 30.89
CA PRO A 100 -7.22 -6.74 32.26
C PRO A 100 -7.52 -8.23 32.31
N THR A 101 -6.66 -9.00 32.95
CA THR A 101 -6.88 -10.43 33.21
C THR A 101 -7.58 -10.68 34.55
N GLU A 102 -7.58 -9.68 35.43
CA GLU A 102 -8.16 -9.70 36.77
C GLU A 102 -9.42 -8.83 36.86
N ARG A 103 -10.25 -9.11 37.86
CA ARG A 103 -11.49 -8.36 38.11
C ARG A 103 -11.16 -6.93 38.53
N MET A 104 -11.64 -5.96 37.77
CA MET A 104 -11.53 -4.54 38.07
C MET A 104 -12.70 -4.12 38.96
N ASN A 105 -12.41 -3.32 39.99
CA ASN A 105 -13.44 -2.79 40.87
C ASN A 105 -14.04 -1.52 40.25
N ILE A 106 -15.15 -1.66 39.52
CA ILE A 106 -15.80 -0.55 38.81
C ILE A 106 -16.85 0.06 39.73
N GLN A 107 -16.63 1.30 40.14
CA GLN A 107 -17.67 2.07 40.84
C GLN A 107 -18.79 2.45 39.88
N TYR A 108 -20.03 2.21 40.31
CA TYR A 108 -21.24 2.56 39.61
C TYR A 108 -22.17 3.39 40.48
N THR A 109 -22.99 4.21 39.83
CA THR A 109 -24.06 4.98 40.45
C THR A 109 -25.34 4.14 40.59
N GLU A 110 -26.23 4.51 41.51
CA GLU A 110 -27.53 3.83 41.66
C GLU A 110 -28.36 3.84 40.37
N LYS A 111 -28.23 4.92 39.58
CA LYS A 111 -28.89 5.04 38.28
C LYS A 111 -28.37 4.01 37.28
N GLU A 112 -27.05 3.80 37.20
CA GLU A 112 -26.45 2.78 36.33
C GLU A 112 -26.81 1.36 36.77
N ALA A 113 -26.95 1.14 38.08
CA ALA A 113 -27.41 -0.14 38.60
C ALA A 113 -28.87 -0.46 38.21
N GLN A 114 -29.72 0.56 38.03
CA GLN A 114 -31.11 0.41 37.58
C GLN A 114 -31.24 0.36 36.06
N ASP A 115 -30.58 1.28 35.34
CA ASP A 115 -30.74 1.46 33.90
C ASP A 115 -29.90 0.48 33.08
N GLY A 116 -28.79 -0.01 33.64
CA GLY A 116 -27.79 -0.83 32.96
C GLY A 116 -27.00 -0.07 31.88
N LEU A 117 -25.77 -0.51 31.64
CA LEU A 117 -24.89 0.07 30.60
C LEU A 117 -24.93 -0.74 29.31
N THR A 118 -24.87 -0.07 28.17
CA THR A 118 -24.65 -0.76 26.89
C THR A 118 -23.21 -1.27 26.79
N LYS A 119 -22.94 -2.17 25.83
CA LYS A 119 -21.59 -2.70 25.59
C LYS A 119 -20.57 -1.59 25.34
N SER A 120 -20.92 -0.58 24.55
CA SER A 120 -20.04 0.58 24.28
C SER A 120 -19.77 1.37 25.55
N GLU A 121 -20.80 1.74 26.31
CA GLU A 121 -20.64 2.53 27.53
C GLU A 121 -19.80 1.79 28.60
N LEU A 122 -19.96 0.46 28.70
CA LEU A 122 -19.13 -0.35 29.60
C LEU A 122 -17.67 -0.42 29.12
N CYS A 123 -17.43 -0.53 27.81
CA CYS A 123 -16.08 -0.49 27.25
C CYS A 123 -15.42 0.88 27.46
N ASP A 124 -16.16 1.96 27.22
CA ASP A 124 -15.70 3.33 27.45
C ASP A 124 -15.32 3.54 28.92
N ARG A 125 -16.10 2.97 29.85
CA ARG A 125 -15.80 3.02 31.29
C ARG A 125 -14.51 2.29 31.67
N LEU A 126 -14.18 1.23 30.94
CA LEU A 126 -12.95 0.46 31.08
C LEU A 126 -11.76 1.10 30.38
N ASN A 127 -11.93 2.24 29.70
CA ASN A 127 -10.97 2.82 28.77
C ASN A 127 -10.50 1.80 27.70
N LEU A 128 -11.41 0.92 27.27
CA LEU A 128 -11.15 -0.09 26.24
C LEU A 128 -12.05 0.16 25.03
N THR A 129 -11.52 -0.11 23.85
CA THR A 129 -12.31 -0.16 22.62
C THR A 129 -12.99 -1.53 22.48
N ILE A 130 -14.12 -1.57 21.77
CA ILE A 130 -14.82 -2.84 21.45
C ILE A 130 -13.87 -3.84 20.77
N TYR A 131 -12.94 -3.35 19.93
CA TYR A 131 -11.94 -4.19 19.28
C TYR A 131 -10.96 -4.83 20.28
N GLN A 132 -10.48 -4.06 21.27
CA GLN A 132 -9.58 -4.61 22.31
C GLN A 132 -10.28 -5.68 23.16
N VAL A 133 -11.56 -5.46 23.49
CA VAL A 133 -12.37 -6.45 24.23
C VAL A 133 -12.61 -7.71 23.39
N ASP A 134 -12.91 -7.57 22.09
CA ASP A 134 -13.07 -8.71 21.16
C ASP A 134 -11.77 -9.50 20.98
N LYS A 135 -10.63 -8.81 20.85
CA LYS A 135 -9.31 -9.43 20.75
C LYS A 135 -8.97 -10.21 22.03
N ALA A 136 -9.18 -9.62 23.20
CA ALA A 136 -8.91 -10.27 24.49
C ALA A 136 -9.80 -11.51 24.72
N ALA A 137 -11.08 -11.43 24.35
CA ALA A 137 -12.00 -12.56 24.43
C ALA A 137 -11.55 -13.71 23.52
N LYS A 138 -11.12 -13.40 22.29
CA LYS A 138 -10.59 -14.38 21.33
C LYS A 138 -9.28 -15.02 21.82
N GLU A 139 -8.36 -14.25 22.37
CA GLU A 139 -7.10 -14.76 22.93
C GLU A 139 -7.35 -15.71 24.12
N GLN A 140 -8.43 -15.51 24.87
CA GLN A 140 -8.84 -16.38 25.97
C GLN A 140 -9.82 -17.49 25.56
N GLY A 141 -10.25 -17.55 24.30
CA GLY A 141 -11.19 -18.56 23.80
C GLY A 141 -12.60 -18.47 24.41
N ILE A 142 -13.01 -17.30 24.91
CA ILE A 142 -14.31 -17.08 25.56
C ILE A 142 -15.17 -16.08 24.77
N ALA A 143 -16.48 -16.06 25.03
CA ALA A 143 -17.35 -15.07 24.43
C ALA A 143 -17.08 -13.68 25.02
N ILE A 144 -17.37 -12.63 24.26
CA ILE A 144 -17.15 -11.24 24.69
C ILE A 144 -17.91 -10.92 25.98
N ASN A 145 -19.14 -11.44 26.13
CA ASN A 145 -19.95 -11.23 27.32
C ASN A 145 -19.32 -11.90 28.55
N ASP A 146 -18.71 -13.08 28.37
CA ASP A 146 -18.04 -13.82 29.44
C ASP A 146 -16.73 -13.13 29.85
N TYR A 147 -16.00 -12.57 28.88
CA TYR A 147 -14.82 -11.76 29.16
C TYR A 147 -15.20 -10.50 29.95
N LEU A 148 -16.24 -9.78 29.52
CA LEU A 148 -16.73 -8.59 30.24
C LEU A 148 -17.22 -8.95 31.64
N LEU A 149 -17.96 -10.06 31.80
CA LEU A 149 -18.37 -10.57 33.11
C LEU A 149 -17.15 -10.89 33.99
N LYS A 150 -16.11 -11.52 33.44
CA LYS A 150 -14.89 -11.87 34.18
C LYS A 150 -14.15 -10.64 34.68
N ILE A 151 -13.97 -9.62 33.84
CA ILE A 151 -13.19 -8.43 34.21
C ILE A 151 -13.99 -7.39 34.99
N THR A 152 -15.32 -7.35 34.87
CA THR A 152 -16.15 -6.33 35.53
C THR A 152 -17.02 -6.90 36.66
N GLY A 153 -17.41 -8.17 36.59
CA GLY A 153 -18.49 -8.75 37.40
C GLY A 153 -19.89 -8.44 36.87
N TRP A 154 -20.06 -7.67 35.80
CA TRP A 154 -21.37 -7.24 35.34
C TRP A 154 -22.03 -8.30 34.46
N LYS A 155 -23.29 -8.65 34.76
CA LYS A 155 -24.06 -9.63 34.00
C LYS A 155 -24.80 -8.97 32.86
N VAL A 156 -24.83 -9.65 31.72
CA VAL A 156 -25.62 -9.26 30.56
C VAL A 156 -27.10 -9.60 30.81
N GLY A 157 -27.98 -8.62 30.60
CA GLY A 157 -29.43 -8.80 30.66
C GLY A 157 -30.00 -9.38 29.37
N GLU A 158 -31.16 -10.02 29.49
CA GLU A 158 -31.86 -10.64 28.35
C GLU A 158 -32.69 -9.59 27.60
N GLY A 159 -32.42 -9.41 26.30
CA GLY A 159 -33.20 -8.49 25.47
C GLY A 159 -32.60 -8.25 24.08
N LYS A 160 -33.38 -7.60 23.19
CA LYS A 160 -32.94 -7.24 21.82
C LYS A 160 -31.76 -6.26 21.79
N ARG A 161 -31.56 -5.50 22.87
CA ARG A 161 -30.40 -4.64 23.11
C ARG A 161 -29.86 -4.98 24.50
N PRO A 162 -28.97 -5.98 24.61
CA PRO A 162 -28.50 -6.45 25.90
C PRO A 162 -27.72 -5.33 26.61
N LYS A 163 -28.10 -5.07 27.86
CA LYS A 163 -27.41 -4.15 28.77
C LYS A 163 -26.69 -4.94 29.85
N TYR A 164 -25.64 -4.37 30.41
CA TYR A 164 -24.84 -4.92 31.48
C TYR A 164 -25.28 -4.31 32.79
N TYR A 165 -25.47 -5.15 33.80
CA TYR A 165 -25.88 -4.74 35.14
C TYR A 165 -24.82 -5.17 36.15
N PRO A 166 -24.47 -4.32 37.13
CA PRO A 166 -23.55 -4.71 38.19
C PRO A 166 -24.19 -5.85 38.99
N THR A 167 -23.42 -6.90 39.25
CA THR A 167 -23.84 -7.90 40.23
C THR A 167 -23.63 -7.32 41.61
N LYS A 168 -24.69 -7.35 42.42
CA LYS A 168 -24.56 -7.16 43.87
C LYS A 168 -23.93 -8.44 44.41
N ASP A 169 -22.62 -8.44 44.59
CA ASP A 169 -21.98 -9.30 45.58
C ASP A 169 -22.20 -8.69 46.98
#